data_AF-A0A3D5ZGW3-F1
#
_entry.id   AF-A0A3D5ZGW3-F1
#
_cell.length_a   1.000
_cell.length_b   1.000
_cell.length_c   1.000
_cell.angle_alpha   90.00
_cell.angle_beta   90.00
_cell.angle_gamma   90.00
#
_symmetry.space_group_name_H-M   'P 1'
#
loop_
_entity.id
_entity.type
_entity.pdbx_description
1 polymer ?
#
loop_
_entity_poly.entity_id
_entity_poly.type
_entity_poly.pdbx_seq_one_letter_code
_entity_poly.pdbx_strand_id
1 'polypeptide(L)'
;MTTTRRQFLAGAVVAAGSAAASGRALAEGSPENLPPNVAEWSQYLGASVDEAPYGMPSEYEADVVRRSVEWLTASRESSINFTPLYALDGTITPSGVA
;
A
#
# COMPACT_ATOMS: atom_id res chain seq x y z
N MET A 1 -24.14 -2.55 46.87
CA MET A 1 -24.72 -2.15 45.56
C MET A 1 -24.93 -3.41 44.74
N THR A 2 -26.17 -3.87 44.61
CA THR A 2 -26.47 -5.10 43.84
C THR A 2 -26.64 -4.72 42.38
N THR A 3 -25.68 -5.11 41.53
CA THR A 3 -25.74 -4.86 40.08
C THR A 3 -26.95 -5.56 39.49
N THR A 4 -27.86 -4.79 38.89
CA THR A 4 -29.08 -5.36 38.28
C THR A 4 -28.78 -5.88 36.87
N ARG A 5 -29.47 -6.94 36.43
CA ARG A 5 -29.34 -7.48 35.06
C ARG A 5 -29.52 -6.41 33.98
N ARG A 6 -30.39 -5.43 34.23
CA ARG A 6 -30.62 -4.30 33.30
C ARG A 6 -29.41 -3.39 33.19
N GLN A 7 -28.71 -3.11 34.29
CA GLN A 7 -27.47 -2.33 34.28
C GLN A 7 -26.33 -3.08 33.58
N PHE A 8 -26.26 -4.40 33.76
CA PHE A 8 -25.29 -5.25 33.04
C PHE A 8 -25.56 -5.25 31.53
N LEU A 9 -26.80 -5.43 31.11
CA LEU A 9 -27.17 -5.39 29.68
C LEU A 9 -26.95 -4.01 29.07
N ALA A 10 -27.30 -2.93 29.80
CA ALA A 10 -27.02 -1.57 29.34
C ALA A 10 -25.52 -1.31 29.17
N GLY A 11 -24.69 -1.78 30.11
CA GLY A 11 -23.23 -1.69 30.01
C GLY A 11 -22.67 -2.51 28.83
N ALA A 12 -23.21 -3.69 28.57
CA ALA A 12 -22.80 -4.55 27.46
C ALA A 12 -23.14 -3.94 26.09
N VAL A 13 -24.31 -3.31 25.92
CA VAL A 13 -24.67 -2.61 24.68
C VAL A 13 -23.75 -1.42 24.42
N VAL A 14 -23.42 -0.64 25.46
CA VAL A 14 -22.49 0.49 25.34
C VAL A 14 -21.09 0.01 24.96
N ALA A 15 -20.58 -1.04 25.61
CA ALA A 15 -19.27 -1.61 25.30
C ALA A 15 -19.18 -2.19 23.88
N ALA A 16 -20.25 -2.87 23.41
CA ALA A 16 -20.33 -3.39 22.05
C ALA A 16 -20.40 -2.27 21.01
N GLY A 17 -21.14 -1.19 21.28
CA GLY A 17 -21.20 -0.01 20.42
C GLY A 17 -19.85 0.70 20.25
N SER A 18 -19.05 0.78 21.33
CA SER A 18 -17.69 1.35 21.25
C SER A 18 -16.72 0.49 20.43
N ALA A 19 -16.83 -0.84 20.48
CA ALA A 19 -15.96 -1.73 19.70
C ALA A 19 -16.23 -1.64 18.18
N ALA A 20 -17.48 -1.37 17.78
CA ALA A 20 -17.83 -1.15 16.38
C ALA A 20 -17.29 0.18 15.82
N ALA A 21 -17.14 1.21 16.67
CA ALA A 21 -16.58 2.50 16.27
C ALA A 21 -15.05 2.48 16.14
N SER A 22 -14.36 1.64 16.92
CA SER A 22 -12.89 1.51 16.88
C SER A 22 -12.35 0.65 15.73
N GLY A 23 -13.22 -0.02 14.98
CA GLY A 23 -12.86 -1.00 13.95
C GLY A 23 -12.84 -0.50 12.51
N ARG A 24 -12.98 0.80 12.26
CA ARG A 24 -12.75 1.35 10.92
C ARG A 24 -11.25 1.43 10.67
N ALA A 25 -10.69 0.33 10.17
CA ALA A 25 -9.45 0.40 9.41
C ALA A 25 -9.68 1.41 8.28
N LEU A 26 -9.17 2.63 8.45
CA LEU A 26 -9.14 3.62 7.39
C LEU A 26 -8.20 3.05 6.34
N ALA A 27 -8.77 2.41 5.32
CA ALA A 27 -8.01 1.97 4.17
C ALA A 27 -7.38 3.22 3.53
N GLU A 28 -6.08 3.18 3.28
CA GLU A 28 -5.37 4.21 2.52
C GLU A 28 -5.87 4.15 1.07
N GLY A 29 -6.85 4.98 0.75
CA GLY A 29 -7.46 5.04 -0.58
C GLY A 29 -8.44 6.20 -0.65
N SER A 30 -8.74 6.66 -1.87
CA SER A 30 -9.73 7.73 -2.03
C SER A 30 -11.08 7.28 -1.43
N PRO A 31 -11.73 8.08 -0.56
CA PRO A 31 -12.99 7.70 0.08
C PRO A 31 -14.10 7.28 -0.89
N GLU A 32 -14.09 7.82 -2.12
CA GLU A 32 -15.03 7.42 -3.17
C GLU A 32 -14.82 6.00 -3.71
N ASN A 33 -13.62 5.43 -3.54
CA ASN A 33 -13.27 4.10 -4.01
C ASN A 33 -13.32 3.02 -2.92
N LEU A 34 -13.61 3.42 -1.67
CA LEU A 34 -13.70 2.51 -0.53
C LEU A 34 -15.13 1.98 -0.34
N PRO A 35 -15.32 0.75 0.18
CA PRO A 35 -16.64 0.24 0.53
C PRO A 35 -17.39 1.19 1.47
N PRO A 36 -18.70 1.46 1.26
CA PRO A 36 -19.62 0.77 0.36
C PRO A 36 -19.70 1.34 -1.07
N ASN A 37 -18.85 2.31 -1.41
CA ASN A 37 -18.87 2.93 -2.73
C ASN A 37 -18.29 1.98 -3.79
N VAL A 38 -18.72 2.13 -5.04
CA VAL A 38 -18.20 1.36 -6.17
C VAL A 38 -17.01 2.10 -6.75
N ALA A 39 -15.85 1.44 -6.73
CA ALA A 39 -14.62 2.03 -7.25
C ALA A 39 -14.69 2.32 -8.75
N GLU A 40 -14.12 3.44 -9.18
CA GLU A 40 -14.18 3.92 -10.57
C GLU A 40 -13.63 2.89 -11.57
N TRP A 41 -12.46 2.31 -11.29
CA TRP A 41 -11.79 1.34 -12.17
C TRP A 41 -12.58 0.04 -12.39
N SER A 42 -13.61 -0.21 -11.57
CA SER A 42 -14.49 -1.39 -11.74
C SER A 42 -15.57 -1.21 -12.80
N GLN A 43 -15.75 0.01 -13.30
CA GLN A 43 -16.84 0.36 -14.22
C GLN A 43 -16.43 0.34 -15.70
N TYR A 44 -15.12 0.31 -16.00
CA TYR A 44 -14.58 0.38 -17.35
C TYR A 44 -13.48 -0.67 -17.58
N LEU A 45 -13.21 -0.96 -18.84
CA LEU A 45 -12.06 -1.79 -19.21
C LEU A 45 -10.77 -0.97 -19.08
N GLY A 46 -9.69 -1.64 -18.65
CA GLY A 46 -8.35 -1.04 -18.59
C GLY A 46 -7.66 -0.98 -19.96
N ALA A 47 -6.35 -0.74 -19.92
CA ALA A 47 -5.46 -0.75 -21.08
C ALA A 47 -5.60 -2.02 -21.94
N SER A 48 -5.37 -1.89 -23.25
CA SER A 48 -5.38 -3.04 -24.16
C SER A 48 -4.14 -3.91 -23.97
N VAL A 49 -4.22 -5.16 -24.44
CA VAL A 49 -3.12 -6.14 -24.31
C VAL A 49 -1.89 -5.79 -25.16
N ASP A 50 -2.05 -4.95 -26.17
CA ASP A 50 -1.02 -4.50 -27.11
C ASP A 50 -0.49 -3.08 -26.81
N GLU A 51 -0.98 -2.43 -25.75
CA GLU A 51 -0.59 -1.06 -25.40
C GLU A 51 0.91 -0.93 -25.05
N ALA A 52 1.46 -1.92 -24.34
CA ALA A 52 2.86 -1.95 -23.93
C ALA A 52 3.54 -3.28 -24.32
N PRO A 53 4.09 -3.39 -25.55
CA PRO A 53 4.76 -4.61 -26.02
C PRO A 53 5.95 -5.05 -25.15
N TYR A 54 6.60 -4.10 -24.47
CA TYR A 54 7.55 -4.37 -23.40
C TYR A 54 7.17 -3.52 -22.19
N GLY A 55 6.80 -4.19 -21.09
CA GLY A 55 6.29 -3.54 -19.90
C GLY A 55 7.33 -2.65 -19.21
N MET A 56 6.82 -1.65 -18.49
CA MET A 56 7.57 -0.84 -17.54
C MET A 56 6.88 -0.94 -16.17
N PRO A 57 7.58 -0.68 -15.06
CA PRO A 57 6.95 -0.60 -13.75
C PRO A 57 5.82 0.43 -13.71
N SER A 58 4.86 0.22 -12.79
CA SER A 58 3.79 1.19 -12.53
C SER A 58 4.36 2.52 -12.04
N GLU A 59 3.66 3.62 -12.32
CA GLU A 59 4.02 4.96 -11.81
C GLU A 59 4.08 5.02 -10.28
N TYR A 60 3.28 4.20 -9.59
CA TYR A 60 3.27 4.11 -8.12
C TYR A 60 4.53 3.44 -7.55
N GLU A 61 5.34 2.79 -8.40
CA GLU A 61 6.62 2.16 -8.06
C GLU A 61 7.83 3.00 -8.51
N ALA A 62 7.63 4.30 -8.78
CA ALA A 62 8.68 5.19 -9.29
C ALA A 62 9.90 5.31 -8.35
N ASP A 63 9.74 5.02 -7.06
CA ASP A 63 10.83 5.04 -6.08
C ASP A 63 11.73 3.78 -6.11
N VAL A 64 11.29 2.70 -6.76
CA VAL A 64 12.01 1.44 -6.88
C VAL A 64 13.06 1.55 -7.99
N VAL A 65 14.10 2.34 -7.72
CA VAL A 65 15.17 2.66 -8.67
C VAL A 65 16.54 2.44 -8.07
N ARG A 66 17.54 2.25 -8.94
CA ARG A 66 18.94 2.27 -8.54
C ARG A 66 19.31 3.65 -8.01
N ARG A 67 19.99 3.71 -6.87
CA ARG A 67 20.47 4.99 -6.30
C ARG A 67 22.00 5.03 -6.28
N SER A 68 22.56 6.14 -6.73
CA SER A 68 23.99 6.44 -6.65
C SER A 68 24.26 7.29 -5.41
N VAL A 69 25.37 7.04 -4.73
CA VAL A 69 25.83 7.89 -3.62
C VAL A 69 27.09 8.61 -4.07
N GLU A 70 26.93 9.87 -4.48
CA GLU A 70 27.93 10.61 -5.25
C GLU A 70 29.26 10.82 -4.52
N TRP A 71 29.25 10.86 -3.18
CA TRP A 71 30.44 11.10 -2.40
C TRP A 71 31.30 9.83 -2.16
N LEU A 72 30.82 8.64 -2.53
CA LEU A 72 31.56 7.39 -2.31
C LEU A 72 32.76 7.22 -3.24
N THR A 73 32.73 7.80 -4.44
CA THR A 73 33.79 7.64 -5.44
C THR A 73 34.18 8.97 -6.07
N ALA A 74 35.38 9.02 -6.67
CA ALA A 74 35.93 10.25 -7.23
C ALA A 74 35.25 10.67 -8.55
N SER A 75 34.74 9.72 -9.33
CA SER A 75 34.04 9.99 -10.59
C SER A 75 32.86 9.02 -10.78
N ARG A 76 31.93 9.35 -11.69
CA ARG A 76 30.72 8.54 -11.93
C ARG A 76 30.99 7.30 -12.79
N GLU A 77 32.01 7.36 -13.64
CA GLU A 77 32.41 6.27 -14.55
C GLU A 77 33.04 5.10 -13.78
N SER A 78 33.71 5.41 -12.66
CA SER A 78 34.27 4.44 -11.72
C SER A 78 33.54 4.58 -10.38
N SER A 79 32.25 4.22 -10.39
CA SER A 79 31.35 4.31 -9.24
C SER A 79 30.55 3.03 -9.05
N ILE A 80 29.67 3.05 -8.05
CA ILE A 80 28.71 1.99 -7.76
C ILE A 80 27.32 2.59 -7.59
N ASN A 81 26.30 1.77 -7.87
CA ASN A 81 24.91 2.05 -7.57
C ASN A 81 24.35 0.93 -6.69
N PHE A 82 23.26 1.23 -5.99
CA PHE A 82 22.61 0.30 -5.09
C PHE A 82 21.25 -0.12 -5.61
N THR A 83 21.03 -1.44 -5.63
CA THR A 83 19.73 -2.09 -5.84
C THR A 83 18.76 -1.66 -4.74
N PRO A 84 17.48 -1.36 -5.04
CA PRO A 84 16.49 -0.99 -4.04
C PRO A 84 15.97 -2.21 -3.25
N LEU A 85 16.85 -2.95 -2.56
CA LEU A 85 16.50 -4.20 -1.86
C LEU A 85 15.41 -4.03 -0.80
N TYR A 86 15.23 -2.83 -0.25
CA TYR A 86 14.21 -2.53 0.75
C TYR A 86 12.78 -2.63 0.21
N ALA A 87 12.59 -2.51 -1.12
CA ALA A 87 11.30 -2.55 -1.79
C ALA A 87 11.10 -3.85 -2.59
N LEU A 88 12.09 -4.75 -2.58
CA LEU A 88 12.02 -6.03 -3.28
C LEU A 88 11.73 -7.16 -2.29
N ASP A 89 10.91 -8.11 -2.74
CA ASP A 89 10.64 -9.34 -2.02
C ASP A 89 11.13 -10.55 -2.82
N GLY A 90 11.40 -11.66 -2.14
CA GLY A 90 11.96 -12.87 -2.71
C GLY A 90 13.46 -12.80 -2.98
N THR A 91 13.94 -13.67 -3.88
CA THR A 91 15.37 -13.88 -4.12
C THR A 91 15.84 -13.45 -5.51
N ILE A 92 14.92 -13.19 -6.43
CA ILE A 92 15.23 -12.82 -7.82
C ILE A 92 15.14 -11.30 -7.97
N THR A 93 16.24 -10.67 -8.36
CA THR A 93 16.31 -9.22 -8.59
C THR A 93 15.96 -8.88 -10.05
N PRO A 94 15.02 -7.94 -10.31
CA PRO A 94 14.72 -7.50 -11.66
C PRO A 94 15.94 -6.81 -12.30
N SER A 95 16.30 -7.20 -13.53
CA SER A 95 17.51 -6.71 -14.22
C SER A 95 17.53 -5.18 -14.44
N GLY A 96 16.37 -4.54 -14.52
CA GLY A 96 16.24 -3.09 -14.63
C GLY A 96 16.77 -2.34 -13.40
N VAL A 97 16.74 -2.97 -12.22
CA VAL A 97 17.15 -2.36 -10.95
C VAL A 97 18.25 -3.11 -10.21
N ALA A 98 18.74 -4.23 -10.79
CA ALA A 98 19.80 -5.07 -10.24
C ALA A 98 21.09 -4.32 -9.94
#